data_AF-A0A7H1B278-F1
#
_entry.id   AF-A0A7H1B278-F1
#
_cell.length_a   1.000
_cell.length_b   1.000
_cell.length_c   1.000
_cell.angle_alpha   90.00
_cell.angle_beta   90.00
_cell.angle_gamma   90.00
#
_symmetry.space_group_name_H-M   'P 1'
#
loop_
_entity.id
_entity.type
_entity.pdbx_description
1 polymer ?
#
loop_
_entity_poly.entity_id
_entity_poly.type
_entity_poly.pdbx_seq_one_letter_code
_entity_poly.pdbx_strand_id
1 'polypeptide(L)' 'MNRHHYLCQGCAQPLFVVATTQAGKPDLRWEIDHQDEGNRGCSVLPLLPLLGEATQPEALEYAMDVLSPLRR' A
#
# COMPACT_ATOMS: atom_id res chain seq x y z
N MET A 1 10.24 14.01 -1.16
CA MET A 1 9.34 12.98 -0.58
C MET A 1 8.40 12.54 -1.67
N ASN A 2 8.61 11.36 -2.25
CA ASN A 2 7.71 10.82 -3.26
C ASN A 2 6.38 10.52 -2.58
N ARG A 3 5.33 11.27 -2.94
CA ARG A 3 3.97 10.97 -2.48
C ARG A 3 3.42 9.84 -3.33
N HIS A 4 3.53 8.62 -2.82
CA HIS A 4 2.82 7.48 -3.36
C HIS A 4 1.34 7.64 -3.02
N HIS A 5 0.50 7.67 -4.04
CA HIS A 5 -0.95 7.78 -3.88
C HIS A 5 -1.59 6.60 -4.61
N TYR A 6 -2.14 5.67 -3.85
CA TYR A 6 -2.85 4.50 -4.39
C TYR A 6 -4.33 4.56 -4.00
N LEU A 7 -5.16 3.97 -4.85
CA LEU A 7 -6.50 3.56 -4.47
C LEU A 7 -6.49 2.06 -4.18
N CYS A 8 -7.36 1.64 -3.28
CA CYS A 8 -7.64 0.24 -3.03
C CYS A 8 -8.39 -0.35 -4.23
N GLN A 9 -7.91 -1.45 -4.79
CA GLN A 9 -8.56 -2.13 -5.90
C GLN A 9 -9.92 -2.72 -5.53
N GLY A 10 -10.10 -3.12 -4.26
CA GLY A 10 -11.35 -3.72 -3.77
C GLY A 10 -12.48 -2.72 -3.51
N CYS A 11 -12.19 -1.45 -3.21
CA CYS A 11 -13.22 -0.48 -2.82
C CYS A 11 -13.03 0.94 -3.38
N ALA A 12 -12.00 1.16 -4.19
CA ALA A 12 -11.60 2.44 -4.77
C ALA A 12 -11.35 3.58 -3.76
N GLN A 13 -11.22 3.28 -2.46
CA GLN A 13 -10.87 4.27 -1.44
C GLN A 13 -9.37 4.55 -1.42
N PRO A 14 -8.93 5.75 -1.01
CA PRO A 14 -7.52 6.08 -0.84
C PRO A 14 -6.83 5.17 0.18
N LEU A 15 -5.61 4.77 -0.14
CA LEU A 15 -4.73 4.07 0.79
C LEU A 15 -3.75 5.05 1.45
N PHE A 16 -3.55 4.89 2.74
CA PHE A 16 -2.43 5.44 3.49
C PHE A 16 -1.17 4.64 3.19
N VAL A 17 -0.05 5.32 2.96
CA VAL A 17 1.24 4.70 2.59
C VAL A 17 2.33 5.29 3.48
N VAL A 18 2.99 4.43 4.25
CA VAL A 18 4.16 4.78 5.05
C VAL A 18 5.38 4.04 4.52
N ALA A 19 6.50 4.75 4.39
CA ALA A 19 7.79 4.19 4.06
C ALA A 19 8.79 4.57 5.16
N THR A 20 9.47 3.57 5.71
CA THR A 20 10.57 3.78 6.65
C THR A 20 11.88 3.34 5.99
N THR A 21 12.88 4.23 6.07
CA THR A 21 14.24 3.93 5.61
C THR A 21 14.97 3.16 6.70
N GLN A 22 15.65 2.08 6.33
CA GLN A 22 16.58 1.40 7.22
C GLN A 22 18.01 1.78 6.82
N ALA A 23 18.79 2.28 7.78
CA ALA A 23 20.17 2.69 7.52
C ALA A 23 20.99 1.53 6.93
N GLY A 24 21.63 1.77 5.79
CA GLY A 24 22.48 0.78 5.12
C GLY A 24 21.75 -0.22 4.22
N LYS A 25 20.42 -0.10 4.03
CA LYS A 25 19.67 -0.92 3.06
C LYS A 25 19.17 -0.07 1.87
N PRO A 26 19.17 -0.62 0.65
CA PRO A 26 18.55 0.02 -0.51
C PRO A 26 17.02 -0.02 -0.46
N ASP A 27 16.45 -1.01 0.23
CA ASP A 27 15.01 -1.23 0.33
C ASP A 27 14.36 -0.39 1.43
N LEU A 28 13.10 -0.03 1.20
CA LEU A 28 12.23 0.65 2.16
C LEU A 28 11.32 -0.38 2.81
N ARG A 29 11.04 -0.22 4.11
CA ARG A 29 9.98 -0.96 4.78
C ARG A 29 8.67 -0.19 4.64
N TRP A 30 7.68 -0.85 4.06
CA TRP A 30 6.38 -0.29 3.72
C TRP A 30 5.29 -0.80 4.68
N GLU A 31 4.33 0.08 4.91
CA GLU A 31 3.04 -0.23 5.51
C GLU A 31 1.96 0.53 4.72
N ILE A 32 1.01 -0.21 4.16
CA ILE A 32 -0.05 0.34 3.31
C ILE A 32 -1.40 -0.20 3.77
N ASP A 33 -2.32 0.69 4.12
CA ASP A 33 -3.65 0.34 4.60
C ASP A 33 -4.69 1.43 4.23
N HIS A 34 -5.95 1.23 4.55
CA HIS A 34 -6.96 2.29 4.49
C HIS A 34 -6.65 3.40 5.51
N GLN A 35 -6.99 4.66 5.15
CA GLN A 35 -6.78 5.82 6.03
C GLN A 35 -7.69 5.84 7.26
N ASP A 36 -8.92 5.32 7.14
CA ASP A 36 -9.88 5.13 8.23
C ASP A 36 -10.12 3.64 8.45
N GLU A 37 -10.83 3.24 9.52
CA GLU A 37 -11.32 1.86 9.72
C GLU A 37 -11.89 1.35 8.39
N GLY A 38 -11.10 0.55 7.67
CA GLY A 38 -11.33 0.27 6.26
C GLY A 38 -12.77 -0.15 6.04
N ASN A 39 -13.35 0.21 4.89
CA ASN A 39 -14.70 -0.21 4.55
C ASN A 39 -14.82 -1.71 4.84
N ARG A 40 -15.61 -2.11 5.85
CA ARG A 40 -15.67 -3.50 6.33
C ARG A 40 -16.16 -4.45 5.23
N GLY A 41 -16.77 -3.92 4.18
CA GLY A 41 -17.15 -4.65 2.97
C GLY A 41 -16.09 -4.67 1.85
N CYS A 42 -14.88 -4.16 2.09
CA CYS A 42 -13.80 -4.17 1.11
C CYS A 42 -13.35 -5.61 0.84
N SER A 43 -13.38 -6.02 -0.43
CA SER A 43 -13.06 -7.40 -0.82
C SER A 43 -11.60 -7.79 -0.56
N VAL A 44 -10.71 -6.81 -0.45
CA VAL A 44 -9.26 -7.03 -0.22
C VAL A 44 -8.85 -6.75 1.23
N LEU A 45 -9.80 -6.50 2.13
CA LEU A 45 -9.53 -6.30 3.55
C LEU A 45 -8.67 -7.43 4.18
N PRO A 46 -8.83 -8.72 3.81
CA PRO A 46 -7.97 -9.79 4.36
C PRO A 46 -6.50 -9.71 3.95
N LEU A 47 -6.17 -8.93 2.92
CA LEU A 47 -4.81 -8.73 2.42
C LEU A 47 -4.15 -7.48 3.03
N LEU A 48 -4.88 -6.74 3.87
CA LEU A 48 -4.43 -5.50 4.47
C LEU A 48 -4.11 -5.68 5.96
N PRO A 49 -3.12 -4.93 6.49
CA PRO A 49 -2.24 -4.02 5.75
C PRO A 49 -1.24 -4.76 4.84
N LEU A 50 -0.86 -4.15 3.71
CA LEU A 50 0.31 -4.64 2.97
C LEU A 50 1.57 -4.23 3.74
N LEU A 51 2.40 -5.22 4.08
CA LEU A 51 3.64 -5.05 4.82
C LEU A 51 4.79 -5.69 4.06
N GLY A 52 5.96 -5.05 4.03
CA GLY A 52 7.17 -5.69 3.50
C GLY A 52 8.32 -4.74 3.22
N GLU A 53 9.47 -5.32 2.87
CA GLU A 53 10.65 -4.60 2.39
C GLU A 53 10.66 -4.63 0.86
N ALA A 54 10.73 -3.46 0.23
CA ALA A 54 10.82 -3.34 -1.23
C ALA A 54 11.38 -1.98 -1.64
N THR A 55 11.96 -1.91 -2.84
CA THR A 55 12.34 -0.62 -3.44
C THR A 55 11.13 0.27 -3.77
N GLN A 56 9.99 -0.34 -4.10
CA GLN A 56 8.74 0.33 -4.43
C GLN A 56 7.52 -0.46 -3.89
N PRO A 57 6.39 0.21 -3.57
CA PRO A 57 5.18 -0.45 -3.05
C PRO A 57 4.64 -1.57 -3.94
N GLU A 58 4.74 -1.43 -5.26
CA GLU A 58 4.22 -2.37 -6.24
C GLU A 58 4.96 -3.72 -6.24
N ALA A 59 6.11 -3.79 -5.58
CA ALA A 59 6.88 -5.03 -5.43
C ALA A 59 6.54 -5.79 -4.13
N LEU A 60 5.64 -5.28 -3.29
CA LEU A 60 5.15 -6.01 -2.12
C LEU A 60 4.32 -7.23 -2.56
N GLU A 61 4.28 -8.25 -1.70
CA GLU A 61 3.37 -9.38 -1.87
C GLU A 61 1.92 -8.87 -1.92
N TYR A 62 1.10 -9.38 -2.83
CA TYR A 62 -0.29 -8.96 -3.06
C TYR A 62 -0.50 -7.51 -3.51
N ALA A 63 0.57 -6.78 -3.86
CA ALA A 63 0.45 -5.39 -4.32
C ALA A 63 -0.47 -5.26 -5.55
N MET A 64 -0.43 -6.21 -6.48
CA MET A 64 -1.28 -6.21 -7.69
C MET A 64 -2.74 -6.54 -7.44
N ASP A 65 -3.08 -7.07 -6.26
CA ASP A 65 -4.45 -7.37 -5.85
C ASP A 65 -5.08 -6.22 -5.03
N VAL A 66 -4.23 -5.35 -4.46
CA VAL A 66 -4.63 -4.28 -3.54
C VAL A 66 -4.44 -2.89 -4.14
N LEU A 67 -3.33 -2.65 -4.84
CA LEU A 67 -2.95 -1.31 -5.32
C LEU A 67 -3.50 -1.07 -6.72
N SER A 68 -4.39 -0.09 -6.82
CA SER A 68 -4.77 0.51 -8.09
C SER A 68 -3.99 1.82 -8.29
N PRO A 69 -3.22 1.97 -9.39
CA PRO A 69 -2.57 3.23 -9.68
C PRO A 69 -3.62 4.30 -9.95
N LEU A 70 -3.43 5.49 -9.37
CA LEU A 70 -4.24 6.66 -9.75
C LEU A 70 -4.04 6.91 -11.25
N ARG A 71 -5.10 6.66 -12.04
CA ARG A 71 -5.11 7.07 -13.44
C ARG A 71 -4.98 8.59 -13.47
N ARG A 72 -3.93 9.08 -14.12
CA ARG A 72 -3.73 10.51 -14.40
C ARG A 72 -4.77 11.02 -15.39
#